data_AF-A0AAD7AE67-F1
#
_entry.id   AF-A0AAD7AE67-F1
#
_cell.length_a   1.000
_cell.length_b   1.000
_cell.length_c   1.000
_cell.angle_alpha   90.00
_cell.angle_beta   90.00
_cell.angle_gamma   90.00
#
_symmetry.space_group_name_H-M   'P 1'
#
loop_
_entity.id
_entity.type
_entity.pdbx_description
1 polymer ?
#
loop_
_entity_poly.entity_id
_entity_poly.type
_entity_poly.pdbx_seq_one_letter_code
_entity_poly.pdbx_strand_id
1 'polypeptide(L)'
;MLGALAADRARFADLQTQISLLERSLSELQSEKKLVLERLDSYKYPVLTLPNEIIAEIFVHFLPVYPLCPPLTGPVLVPLRFGDWMHPSSLRRLLPNVLVGNLTLGNDCELAVDDIVTFPEAPLLRSLTLSYTAVRVPTVILPLAHLTWLKLHRVYRDEYVAILQQTSALFQCELIIEVGLDIDPPPTAAQIELPRLEILALSTVDTLGASSTPTGCLDDFIVPALRNLQVPESFLSPIYIDTLASFVAKSGCKLQELRITDRASVSEESYRKAFPSTHVSFEE
;
A
#
# COMPACT_ATOMS: atom_id res chain seq x y z
N MET A 1 54.47 7.66 7.94
CA MET A 1 53.35 6.75 8.31
C MET A 1 53.06 6.72 9.81
N LEU A 2 54.06 6.65 10.70
CA LEU A 2 53.82 6.60 12.16
C LEU A 2 53.08 7.83 12.75
N GLY A 3 53.27 9.03 12.17
CA GLY A 3 52.57 10.24 12.61
C GLY A 3 51.06 10.22 12.38
N ALA A 4 50.59 9.59 11.30
CA ALA A 4 49.16 9.45 11.01
C ALA A 4 48.48 8.56 12.07
N LEU A 5 49.12 7.45 12.44
CA LEU A 5 48.61 6.53 13.47
C LEU A 5 48.43 7.21 14.84
N ALA A 6 49.33 8.12 15.22
CA ALA A 6 49.22 8.86 16.48
C ALA A 6 48.05 9.86 16.45
N ALA A 7 47.86 10.56 15.33
CA ALA A 7 46.75 11.49 15.14
C ALA A 7 45.39 10.76 15.15
N ASP A 8 45.30 9.61 14.50
CA ASP A 8 44.08 8.81 14.47
C ASP A 8 43.71 8.28 15.86
N ARG A 9 44.70 7.85 16.66
CA ARG A 9 44.47 7.42 18.05
C ARG A 9 43.99 8.57 18.94
N ALA A 10 44.55 9.77 18.79
CA ALA A 10 44.10 10.95 19.53
C ALA A 10 42.66 11.32 19.16
N ARG A 11 42.34 11.31 17.86
CA ARG A 11 40.98 11.56 17.37
C ARG A 11 39.98 10.51 17.85
N PHE A 12 40.38 9.24 17.86
CA PHE A 12 39.53 8.16 18.37
C PHE A 12 39.19 8.34 19.85
N ALA A 13 40.17 8.70 20.68
CA ALA A 13 39.95 8.97 22.10
C ALA A 13 39.02 10.17 22.34
N ASP A 14 39.14 11.23 21.53
CA ASP A 14 38.22 12.37 21.57
C ASP A 14 36.80 11.97 21.20
N LEU A 15 36.63 11.20 20.12
CA LEU A 15 35.32 10.68 19.70
C LEU A 15 34.68 9.79 20.77
N GLN A 16 35.46 8.92 21.42
CA GLN A 16 34.95 8.10 22.53
C GLN A 16 34.43 8.97 23.69
N THR A 17 35.15 10.06 24.00
CA THR A 17 34.74 11.00 25.06
C THR A 17 33.42 11.70 24.68
N GLN A 18 33.27 12.13 23.42
CA GLN A 18 32.04 12.76 22.93
C GLN A 18 30.86 11.77 22.93
N ILE A 19 31.08 10.52 22.52
CA ILE A 19 30.05 9.47 22.56
C ILE A 19 29.54 9.28 23.98
N SER A 20 30.43 9.10 24.96
CA SER A 20 30.03 8.92 26.36
C SER A 20 29.27 10.13 26.92
N LEU A 21 29.61 11.36 26.50
CA LEU A 21 28.89 12.56 26.90
C LEU A 21 27.48 12.61 26.30
N LEU A 22 27.33 12.28 25.02
CA LEU A 22 26.03 12.23 24.35
C LEU A 22 25.13 11.13 24.92
N GLU A 23 25.68 9.94 25.19
CA GLU A 23 24.95 8.84 25.82
C GLU A 23 24.39 9.23 27.20
N ARG A 24 25.20 9.95 27.99
CA ARG A 24 24.74 10.51 29.27
C ARG A 24 23.60 11.50 29.09
N SER A 25 23.73 12.46 28.17
CA SER A 25 22.67 13.45 27.90
C SER A 25 21.38 12.80 27.41
N LEU A 26 21.50 11.77 26.56
CA LEU A 26 20.37 10.98 26.07
C LEU A 26 19.68 10.26 27.23
N SER A 27 20.45 9.63 28.12
CA SER A 27 19.90 8.98 29.32
C SER A 27 19.17 9.97 30.24
N GLU A 28 19.72 11.17 30.45
CA GLU A 28 19.09 12.24 31.23
C GLU A 28 17.75 12.67 30.59
N LEU A 29 17.71 12.93 29.28
CA LEU A 29 16.48 13.28 28.55
C LEU A 29 15.44 12.14 28.55
N GLN A 30 15.87 10.89 28.45
CA GLN A 30 14.97 9.75 28.56
C GLN A 30 14.34 9.64 29.94
N SER A 31 15.12 9.93 31.00
CA SER A 31 14.60 9.97 32.37
C SER A 31 13.59 11.11 32.55
N GLU A 32 13.85 12.29 31.99
CA GLU A 32 12.93 13.43 32.04
C GLU A 32 11.65 13.14 31.24
N LYS A 33 11.76 12.57 30.03
CA LYS A 33 10.60 12.13 29.23
C LYS A 33 9.72 11.18 30.02
N LYS A 34 10.32 10.20 30.72
CA LYS A 34 9.57 9.25 31.56
C LYS A 34 8.79 9.97 32.67
N LEU A 35 9.43 10.90 33.38
CA LEU A 35 8.77 11.71 34.42
C LEU A 35 7.63 12.56 33.86
N VAL A 36 7.81 13.15 32.68
CA VAL A 36 6.75 13.94 32.02
C VAL A 36 5.57 13.05 31.63
N LEU A 37 5.81 11.86 31.09
CA LEU A 37 4.75 10.90 30.75
C LEU A 37 3.99 10.44 32.01
N GLU A 38 4.70 10.08 33.08
CA GLU A 38 4.06 9.72 34.35
C GLU A 38 3.20 10.86 34.91
N ARG A 39 3.67 12.11 34.78
CA ARG A 39 2.89 13.29 35.14
C ARG A 39 1.68 13.49 34.23
N LEU A 40 1.81 13.26 32.93
CA LEU A 40 0.69 13.34 31.98
C LEU A 40 -0.39 12.28 32.24
N ASP A 41 0.01 11.05 32.52
CA ASP A 41 -0.89 9.95 32.88
C ASP A 41 -1.64 10.22 34.20
N SER A 42 -1.03 10.98 35.11
CA SER A 42 -1.70 11.40 36.35
C SER A 42 -2.89 12.36 36.09
N TYR A 43 -2.86 13.10 34.98
CA TYR A 43 -3.99 13.93 34.57
C TYR A 43 -5.03 13.05 33.91
N LYS A 44 -6.03 12.64 34.69
CA LYS A 44 -7.27 12.13 34.13
C LYS A 44 -7.97 13.29 33.44
N TYR A 45 -7.91 13.34 32.12
CA TYR A 45 -8.76 14.21 31.33
C TYR A 45 -10.15 13.58 31.27
N PRO A 46 -11.14 14.11 31.99
CA PRO A 46 -12.44 13.50 32.07
C PRO A 46 -13.27 13.90 30.84
N VAL A 47 -12.65 13.90 29.65
CA VAL A 47 -13.30 14.28 28.39
C VAL A 47 -14.44 13.31 28.10
N LEU A 48 -14.30 12.04 28.51
CA LEU A 48 -15.37 11.03 28.43
C LEU A 48 -16.43 11.13 29.55
N THR A 49 -16.23 12.00 30.54
CA THR A 49 -17.29 12.29 31.54
C THR A 49 -18.03 13.58 31.22
N LEU A 50 -17.63 14.30 30.17
CA LEU A 50 -18.39 15.44 29.70
C LEU A 50 -19.69 14.93 29.05
N PRO A 51 -20.80 15.65 29.22
CA PRO A 51 -22.00 15.39 28.44
C PRO A 51 -21.70 15.42 26.94
N ASN A 52 -22.39 14.58 26.16
CA ASN A 52 -22.16 14.44 24.71
C ASN A 52 -22.29 15.78 23.97
N GLU A 53 -23.11 16.69 24.48
CA GLU A 53 -23.34 18.02 23.92
C GLU A 53 -22.07 18.87 23.96
N ILE A 54 -21.34 18.83 25.08
CA ILE A 54 -20.09 19.58 25.26
C ILE A 54 -18.99 18.98 24.39
N ILE A 55 -18.93 17.66 24.29
CA ILE A 55 -17.98 16.97 23.40
C ILE A 55 -18.24 17.37 21.95
N ALA A 56 -19.50 17.35 21.50
CA ALA A 56 -19.88 17.75 20.16
C ALA A 56 -19.52 19.22 19.89
N GLU A 57 -19.77 20.13 20.83
CA GLU A 57 -19.44 21.56 20.71
C GLU A 57 -17.93 21.80 20.62
N ILE A 58 -17.12 21.06 21.40
CA ILE A 58 -15.65 21.07 21.28
C ILE A 58 -15.24 20.64 19.87
N PHE A 59 -15.78 19.53 19.36
CA PHE A 59 -15.44 19.10 18.01
C PHE A 59 -15.90 20.07 16.93
N VAL A 60 -17.05 20.74 17.09
CA VAL A 60 -17.54 21.76 16.15
C VAL A 60 -16.61 22.98 16.11
N HIS A 61 -16.05 23.40 17.24
CA HIS A 61 -15.20 24.59 17.31
C HIS A 61 -13.73 24.33 17.01
N PHE A 62 -13.23 23.12 17.30
CA PHE A 62 -11.82 22.79 17.15
C PHE A 62 -11.51 21.96 15.90
N LEU A 63 -12.52 21.42 15.22
CA LEU A 63 -12.28 20.81 13.91
C LEU A 63 -12.28 21.88 12.82
N PRO A 64 -11.25 21.90 11.96
CA PRO A 64 -11.22 22.85 10.87
C PRO A 64 -12.38 22.61 9.90
N VAL A 65 -12.93 23.69 9.34
CA VAL A 65 -13.99 23.61 8.33
C VAL A 65 -13.44 22.91 7.08
N TYR A 66 -14.24 22.04 6.47
CA TYR A 66 -13.92 21.42 5.18
C TYR A 66 -13.45 22.48 4.16
N PRO A 67 -12.41 22.20 3.34
CA PRO A 67 -11.78 20.89 3.05
C PRO A 67 -10.69 20.43 4.00
N LEU A 68 -10.40 21.19 5.07
CA LEU A 68 -9.27 20.88 5.96
C LEU A 68 -9.56 19.74 6.96
N CYS A 69 -10.84 19.41 7.21
CA CYS A 69 -11.25 18.23 7.98
C CYS A 69 -12.39 17.49 7.26
N PRO A 70 -12.29 16.16 7.03
CA PRO A 70 -13.40 15.38 6.49
C PRO A 70 -14.58 15.35 7.49
N PRO A 71 -15.84 15.33 7.02
CA PRO A 71 -17.01 15.43 7.89
C PRO A 71 -17.15 14.21 8.82
N LEU A 72 -17.48 14.48 10.09
CA LEU A 72 -17.61 13.47 11.15
C LEU A 72 -18.87 12.58 11.03
N THR A 73 -19.94 13.09 10.42
CA THR A 73 -21.20 12.37 10.24
C THR A 73 -21.76 12.66 8.84
N GLY A 74 -21.89 11.60 8.06
CA GLY A 74 -22.31 11.60 6.66
C GLY A 74 -21.65 10.43 5.91
N PRO A 75 -22.19 9.97 4.76
CA PRO A 75 -21.60 8.92 3.93
C PRO A 75 -20.39 9.48 3.17
N VAL A 76 -19.43 10.03 3.90
CA VAL A 76 -18.12 10.37 3.38
C VAL A 76 -17.20 9.26 3.82
N LEU A 77 -16.54 8.70 2.80
CA LEU A 77 -15.61 7.60 2.83
C LEU A 77 -14.44 7.88 3.78
N VAL A 78 -14.65 7.82 5.10
CA VAL A 78 -13.52 7.86 6.04
C VAL A 78 -12.76 6.56 5.80
N PRO A 79 -11.51 6.59 5.30
CA PRO A 79 -10.70 5.39 5.30
C PRO A 79 -10.55 4.96 6.76
N LEU A 80 -11.15 3.83 7.12
CA LEU A 80 -10.83 3.18 8.38
C LEU A 80 -9.39 2.67 8.23
N ARG A 81 -8.44 3.53 8.62
CA ARG A 81 -7.05 3.16 8.80
C ARG A 81 -6.94 2.51 10.16
N PHE A 82 -6.98 1.19 10.16
CA PHE A 82 -6.58 0.41 11.32
C PHE A 82 -5.05 0.43 11.37
N GLY A 83 -4.50 1.46 12.05
CA GLY A 83 -3.06 1.56 12.33
C GLY A 83 -2.63 0.67 13.50
N ASP A 84 -1.33 0.72 13.78
CA ASP A 84 -0.42 -0.08 14.63
C ASP A 84 -0.89 -0.63 16.00
N TRP A 85 -2.15 -0.43 16.42
CA TRP A 85 -2.62 -0.67 17.79
C TRP A 85 -3.87 -1.55 17.90
N MET A 86 -4.40 -2.11 16.80
CA MET A 86 -5.61 -2.94 16.85
C MET A 86 -5.34 -4.44 16.65
N HIS A 87 -5.55 -5.20 17.72
CA HIS A 87 -5.57 -6.66 17.69
C HIS A 87 -6.75 -7.18 16.81
N PRO A 88 -6.59 -8.24 16.00
CA PRO A 88 -7.62 -8.78 15.09
C PRO A 88 -9.00 -9.02 15.72
N SER A 89 -9.04 -9.45 16.97
CA SER A 89 -10.29 -9.66 17.72
C SER A 89 -11.09 -8.37 17.98
N SER A 90 -10.48 -7.20 17.89
CA SER A 90 -11.14 -5.89 18.00
C SER A 90 -11.86 -5.49 16.72
N LEU A 91 -11.37 -5.92 15.55
CA LEU A 91 -12.02 -5.70 14.25
C LEU A 91 -13.41 -6.34 14.21
N ARG A 92 -13.53 -7.58 14.72
CA ARG A 92 -14.82 -8.30 14.78
C ARG A 92 -15.90 -7.58 15.58
N ARG A 93 -15.53 -6.77 16.58
CA ARG A 93 -16.50 -6.05 17.43
C ARG A 93 -16.96 -4.71 16.85
N LEU A 94 -16.13 -4.07 16.03
CA LEU A 94 -16.42 -2.74 15.51
C LEU A 94 -17.23 -2.76 14.21
N LEU A 95 -17.24 -3.87 13.48
CA LEU A 95 -17.69 -3.89 12.10
C LEU A 95 -19.13 -4.35 11.78
N PRO A 96 -19.98 -4.90 12.69
CA PRO A 96 -21.31 -5.35 12.28
C PRO A 96 -22.25 -4.21 11.84
N ASN A 97 -21.92 -2.94 12.09
CA ASN A 97 -22.78 -1.80 11.75
C ASN A 97 -22.09 -0.68 10.96
N VAL A 98 -20.84 -0.85 10.54
CA VAL A 98 -20.12 0.24 9.88
C VAL A 98 -20.29 0.11 8.37
N LEU A 99 -20.96 1.10 7.78
CA LEU A 99 -21.04 1.32 6.33
C LEU A 99 -19.69 1.85 5.83
N VAL A 100 -18.67 0.99 5.88
CA VAL A 100 -17.31 1.34 5.48
C VAL A 100 -17.26 1.30 3.96
N GLY A 101 -17.10 2.45 3.32
CA GLY A 101 -16.80 2.48 1.90
C GLY A 101 -15.34 2.11 1.59
N ASN A 102 -14.42 2.37 2.54
CA ASN A 102 -12.97 2.22 2.40
C ASN A 102 -12.36 1.45 3.59
N LEU A 103 -11.85 0.23 3.36
CA LEU A 103 -11.15 -0.58 4.37
C LEU A 103 -9.65 -0.59 4.07
N THR A 104 -8.80 -0.33 5.07
CA THR A 104 -7.34 -0.49 4.97
C THR A 104 -6.84 -1.47 6.01
N LEU A 105 -6.21 -2.56 5.57
CA LEU A 105 -5.53 -3.55 6.43
C LEU A 105 -4.01 -3.36 6.28
N GLY A 106 -3.32 -3.04 7.38
CA GLY A 106 -1.89 -2.71 7.42
C GLY A 106 -0.98 -3.89 7.78
N ASN A 107 0.33 -3.66 7.65
CA ASN A 107 1.40 -4.66 7.72
C ASN A 107 1.50 -5.43 9.06
N ASP A 108 0.98 -4.87 10.15
CA ASP A 108 1.14 -5.46 11.49
C ASP A 108 -0.01 -6.40 11.88
N CYS A 109 -0.93 -6.67 10.96
CA CYS A 109 -1.94 -7.70 11.14
C CYS A 109 -1.35 -9.08 10.83
N GLU A 110 -0.55 -9.62 11.76
CA GLU A 110 -0.31 -11.07 11.82
C GLU A 110 -1.64 -11.75 12.19
N LEU A 111 -2.48 -11.99 11.18
CA LEU A 111 -3.58 -12.94 11.33
C LEU A 111 -2.96 -14.32 11.43
N ALA A 112 -3.24 -15.03 12.52
CA ALA A 112 -2.92 -16.45 12.59
C ALA A 112 -3.54 -17.15 11.39
N VAL A 113 -2.86 -18.16 10.84
CA VAL A 113 -3.28 -18.90 9.63
C VAL A 113 -4.72 -19.44 9.73
N ASP A 114 -5.23 -19.60 10.95
CA ASP A 114 -6.57 -20.13 11.23
C ASP A 114 -7.65 -19.06 11.48
N ASP A 115 -7.31 -17.76 11.53
CA ASP A 115 -8.26 -16.69 11.81
C ASP A 115 -9.02 -16.28 10.55
N ILE A 116 -10.10 -17.01 10.24
CA ILE A 116 -11.05 -16.61 9.19
C ILE A 116 -11.73 -15.31 9.64
N VAL A 117 -11.45 -14.22 8.92
CA VAL A 117 -12.16 -12.96 9.10
C VAL A 117 -13.20 -12.86 7.99
N THR A 118 -14.47 -13.02 8.36
CA THR A 118 -15.59 -12.86 7.44
C THR A 118 -16.20 -11.47 7.62
N PHE A 119 -16.50 -10.81 6.50
CA PHE A 119 -17.24 -9.55 6.50
C PHE A 119 -18.50 -9.67 5.63
N PRO A 120 -19.46 -10.55 5.99
CA PRO A 120 -20.62 -10.81 5.15
C PRO A 120 -21.55 -9.59 5.02
N GLU A 121 -21.47 -8.62 5.93
CA GLU A 121 -22.44 -7.52 6.08
C GLU A 121 -21.93 -6.15 5.61
N ALA A 122 -20.89 -6.11 4.78
CA ALA A 122 -20.38 -4.85 4.21
C ALA A 122 -20.75 -4.66 2.73
N PRO A 123 -22.04 -4.59 2.34
CA PRO A 123 -22.46 -4.51 0.94
C PRO A 123 -22.10 -3.18 0.27
N LEU A 124 -21.72 -2.16 1.05
CA LEU A 124 -21.31 -0.85 0.54
C LEU A 124 -19.80 -0.68 0.41
N LEU A 125 -19.02 -1.73 0.67
CA LEU A 125 -17.57 -1.67 0.51
C LEU A 125 -17.23 -1.50 -0.98
N ARG A 126 -16.62 -0.37 -1.32
CA ARG A 126 -16.26 0.00 -2.71
C ARG A 126 -14.77 0.10 -2.94
N SER A 127 -14.02 0.28 -1.86
CA SER A 127 -12.59 0.55 -1.86
C SER A 127 -11.92 -0.31 -0.80
N LEU A 128 -10.86 -1.01 -1.20
CA LEU A 128 -10.09 -1.86 -0.30
C LEU A 128 -8.59 -1.60 -0.51
N THR A 129 -7.86 -1.39 0.58
CA THR A 129 -6.40 -1.40 0.58
C THR A 129 -5.92 -2.54 1.46
N LEU A 130 -5.14 -3.45 0.89
CA LEU A 130 -4.49 -4.53 1.60
C LEU A 130 -2.98 -4.30 1.52
N SER A 131 -2.30 -4.23 2.66
CA SER A 131 -0.84 -4.12 2.71
C SER A 131 -0.26 -5.29 3.47
N TYR A 132 0.78 -5.90 2.88
CA TYR A 132 1.62 -6.96 3.45
C TYR A 132 0.80 -7.95 4.28
N THR A 133 -0.12 -8.62 3.61
CA THR A 133 -0.86 -9.69 4.24
C THR A 133 -0.03 -10.95 4.10
N ALA A 134 0.63 -11.40 5.18
CA ALA A 134 1.04 -12.81 5.32
C ALA A 134 -0.18 -13.77 5.39
N VAL A 135 -1.34 -13.28 4.94
CA VAL A 135 -2.62 -13.96 4.90
C VAL A 135 -2.64 -14.66 3.56
N ARG A 136 -2.34 -15.95 3.57
CA ARG A 136 -2.71 -16.81 2.46
C ARG A 136 -4.20 -16.54 2.16
N VAL A 137 -4.50 -16.10 0.95
CA VAL A 137 -5.83 -15.68 0.49
C VAL A 137 -7.01 -16.59 0.88
N PRO A 138 -6.90 -17.92 1.16
CA PRO A 138 -8.02 -18.67 1.70
C PRO A 138 -8.68 -18.10 2.98
N THR A 139 -8.01 -17.25 3.75
CA THR A 139 -8.49 -16.91 5.11
C THR A 139 -9.47 -15.71 5.17
N VAL A 140 -9.62 -14.92 4.09
CA VAL A 140 -10.46 -13.71 4.13
C VAL A 140 -11.66 -13.83 3.19
N ILE A 141 -12.85 -13.93 3.78
CA ILE A 141 -14.12 -13.95 3.02
C ILE A 141 -14.67 -12.53 2.99
N LEU A 142 -14.29 -11.78 1.95
CA LEU A 142 -14.77 -10.43 1.65
C LEU A 142 -15.76 -10.47 0.45
N PRO A 143 -16.78 -9.59 0.42
CA PRO A 143 -17.65 -9.42 -0.74
C PRO A 143 -16.93 -8.62 -1.85
N LEU A 144 -15.88 -9.22 -2.43
CA LEU A 144 -14.99 -8.59 -3.40
C LEU A 144 -15.67 -8.21 -4.73
N ALA A 145 -16.80 -8.83 -5.05
CA ALA A 145 -17.53 -8.62 -6.30
C ALA A 145 -18.03 -7.18 -6.51
N HIS A 146 -18.19 -6.40 -5.44
CA HIS A 146 -18.68 -5.01 -5.51
C HIS A 146 -17.58 -3.96 -5.43
N LEU A 147 -16.32 -4.37 -5.26
CA LEU A 147 -15.20 -3.44 -5.18
C LEU A 147 -15.01 -2.74 -6.52
N THR A 148 -14.93 -1.42 -6.45
CA THR A 148 -14.63 -0.54 -7.58
C THR A 148 -13.19 -0.05 -7.56
N TRP A 149 -12.56 0.00 -6.38
CA TRP A 149 -11.17 0.41 -6.19
C TRP A 149 -10.44 -0.59 -5.30
N LEU A 150 -9.27 -1.04 -5.72
CA LEU A 150 -8.45 -1.98 -4.98
C LEU A 150 -6.99 -1.56 -5.04
N LYS A 151 -6.35 -1.46 -3.88
CA LYS A 151 -4.91 -1.27 -3.75
C LYS A 151 -4.30 -2.45 -3.00
N LEU A 152 -3.42 -3.20 -3.65
CA LEU A 152 -2.69 -4.30 -3.05
C LEU A 152 -1.23 -3.89 -2.91
N HIS A 153 -0.68 -3.99 -1.70
CA HIS A 153 0.68 -3.59 -1.40
C HIS A 153 1.50 -4.76 -0.88
N ARG A 154 2.63 -5.04 -1.54
CA ARG A 154 3.50 -6.19 -1.26
C ARG A 154 2.74 -7.51 -1.30
N VAL A 155 2.18 -7.82 -2.46
CA VAL A 155 1.45 -9.07 -2.71
C VAL A 155 2.21 -9.95 -3.70
N TYR A 156 2.09 -11.26 -3.51
CA TYR A 156 2.61 -12.26 -4.44
C TYR A 156 1.65 -12.51 -5.60
N ARG A 157 2.13 -13.21 -6.62
CA ARG A 157 1.35 -13.46 -7.85
C ARG A 157 0.11 -14.29 -7.61
N ASP A 158 0.25 -15.40 -6.92
CA ASP A 158 -0.86 -16.28 -6.55
C ASP A 158 -1.94 -15.54 -5.73
N GLU A 159 -1.50 -14.66 -4.83
CA GLU A 159 -2.39 -13.88 -3.96
C GLU A 159 -3.23 -12.89 -4.76
N TYR A 160 -2.59 -12.04 -5.59
CA TYR A 160 -3.36 -11.06 -6.36
C TYR A 160 -4.26 -11.74 -7.39
N VAL A 161 -3.84 -12.86 -7.99
CA VAL A 161 -4.68 -13.61 -8.93
C VAL A 161 -5.96 -14.07 -8.24
N ALA A 162 -5.83 -14.70 -7.07
CA ALA A 162 -6.97 -15.22 -6.31
C ALA A 162 -7.93 -14.11 -5.84
N ILE A 163 -7.41 -12.93 -5.47
CA ILE A 163 -8.22 -11.77 -5.09
C ILE A 163 -8.92 -11.19 -6.32
N LEU A 164 -8.18 -10.95 -7.40
CA LEU A 164 -8.70 -10.23 -8.57
C LEU A 164 -9.75 -11.02 -9.35
N GLN A 165 -9.65 -12.36 -9.37
CA GLN A 165 -10.68 -13.23 -9.95
C GLN A 165 -12.06 -13.06 -9.30
N GLN A 166 -12.11 -12.55 -8.07
CA GLN A 166 -13.35 -12.31 -7.34
C GLN A 166 -13.85 -10.87 -7.48
N THR A 167 -13.12 -9.98 -8.17
CA THR A 167 -13.41 -8.54 -8.28
C THR A 167 -13.93 -8.12 -9.66
N SER A 168 -15.10 -8.61 -10.06
CA SER A 168 -15.64 -8.35 -11.42
C SER A 168 -16.09 -6.90 -11.67
N ALA A 169 -16.36 -6.13 -10.63
CA ALA A 169 -16.79 -4.73 -10.73
C ALA A 169 -15.63 -3.71 -10.66
N LEU A 170 -14.39 -4.17 -10.65
CA LEU A 170 -13.23 -3.33 -10.42
C LEU A 170 -13.05 -2.29 -11.54
N PHE A 171 -12.93 -1.03 -11.15
CA PHE A 171 -12.73 0.12 -12.04
C PHE A 171 -11.29 0.61 -12.02
N GLN A 172 -10.68 0.62 -10.82
CA GLN A 172 -9.30 1.04 -10.61
C GLN A 172 -8.56 0.03 -9.74
N CYS A 173 -7.35 -0.33 -10.15
CA CYS A 173 -6.48 -1.25 -9.44
C CYS A 173 -5.06 -0.69 -9.35
N GLU A 174 -4.49 -0.73 -8.15
CA GLU A 174 -3.08 -0.42 -7.91
C GLU A 174 -2.42 -1.65 -7.26
N LEU A 175 -1.42 -2.22 -7.94
CA LEU A 175 -0.68 -3.39 -7.48
C LEU A 175 0.77 -3.01 -7.26
N ILE A 176 1.23 -3.19 -6.03
CA ILE A 176 2.63 -3.03 -5.66
C ILE A 176 3.14 -4.43 -5.36
N ILE A 177 3.85 -5.00 -6.34
CA ILE A 177 4.27 -6.41 -6.33
C ILE A 177 5.63 -6.51 -5.63
N GLU A 178 5.74 -7.46 -4.72
CA GLU A 178 7.01 -7.76 -4.06
C GLU A 178 7.82 -8.72 -4.94
N VAL A 179 9.07 -8.34 -5.22
CA VAL A 179 9.95 -9.07 -6.11
C VAL A 179 10.91 -9.91 -5.28
N GLY A 180 10.54 -11.17 -5.03
CA GLY A 180 11.45 -12.10 -4.37
C GLY A 180 10.73 -13.34 -3.83
N LEU A 181 11.36 -14.50 -4.00
CA LEU A 181 11.02 -15.80 -3.40
C LEU A 181 9.99 -16.70 -4.11
N ASP A 182 9.57 -16.41 -5.35
CA ASP A 182 8.83 -17.39 -6.17
C ASP A 182 9.77 -18.53 -6.59
N ILE A 183 9.97 -19.50 -5.69
CA ILE A 183 10.77 -20.72 -5.93
C ILE A 183 9.96 -21.74 -6.74
N ASP A 184 8.64 -21.64 -6.73
CA ASP A 184 7.76 -22.61 -7.38
C ASP A 184 7.18 -22.05 -8.70
N PRO A 185 7.19 -22.85 -9.78
CA PRO A 185 6.55 -22.45 -11.03
C PRO A 185 5.06 -22.19 -10.79
N PRO A 186 4.50 -21.12 -11.37
CA PRO A 186 3.13 -20.72 -11.10
C PRO A 186 2.17 -21.87 -11.47
N PRO A 187 1.19 -22.19 -10.61
CA PRO A 187 0.11 -23.09 -10.99
C PRO A 187 -0.58 -22.55 -12.24
N THR A 188 -0.96 -23.46 -13.15
CA THR A 188 -1.57 -23.25 -14.47
C THR A 188 -2.15 -21.84 -14.67
N ALA A 189 -1.59 -21.09 -15.63
CA ALA A 189 -1.87 -19.68 -15.92
C ALA A 189 -3.37 -19.35 -15.98
N ALA A 190 -3.93 -18.94 -14.84
CA ALA A 190 -5.31 -18.52 -14.77
C ALA A 190 -5.39 -17.06 -15.22
N GLN A 191 -6.05 -16.82 -16.35
CA GLN A 191 -6.27 -15.46 -16.86
C GLN A 191 -7.27 -14.72 -15.96
N ILE A 192 -6.94 -13.49 -15.62
CA ILE A 192 -7.74 -12.56 -14.83
C ILE A 192 -8.51 -11.66 -15.81
N GLU A 193 -9.81 -11.88 -15.92
CA GLU A 193 -10.70 -11.03 -16.71
C GLU A 193 -11.31 -9.92 -15.85
N LEU A 194 -11.00 -8.67 -16.18
CA LEU A 194 -11.53 -7.49 -15.48
C LEU A 194 -12.21 -6.55 -16.50
N PRO A 195 -13.45 -6.85 -16.91
CA PRO A 195 -14.10 -6.20 -18.05
C PRO A 195 -14.42 -4.71 -17.84
N ARG A 196 -14.36 -4.22 -16.61
CA ARG A 196 -14.68 -2.83 -16.23
C ARG A 196 -13.47 -2.02 -15.79
N LEU A 197 -12.28 -2.61 -15.76
CA LEU A 197 -11.09 -1.94 -15.27
C LEU A 197 -10.64 -0.87 -16.27
N GLU A 198 -10.69 0.39 -15.87
CA GLU A 198 -10.26 1.52 -16.69
C GLU A 198 -8.83 1.98 -16.33
N ILE A 199 -8.43 1.82 -15.06
CA ILE A 199 -7.14 2.28 -14.54
C ILE A 199 -6.39 1.11 -13.89
N LEU A 200 -5.21 0.79 -14.40
CA LEU A 200 -4.29 -0.19 -13.82
C LEU A 200 -2.95 0.48 -13.56
N ALA A 201 -2.51 0.46 -12.30
CA ALA A 201 -1.19 0.89 -11.89
C ALA A 201 -0.42 -0.28 -11.31
N LEU A 202 0.74 -0.58 -11.89
CA LEU A 202 1.69 -1.57 -11.42
C LEU A 202 2.92 -0.85 -10.88
N SER A 203 3.46 -1.37 -9.78
CA SER A 203 4.67 -0.88 -9.13
C SER A 203 5.43 -2.06 -8.53
N THR A 204 6.73 -1.89 -8.32
CA THR A 204 7.57 -2.83 -7.57
C THR A 204 8.00 -2.26 -6.25
N VAL A 205 8.31 -3.15 -5.31
CA VAL A 205 9.16 -2.82 -4.17
C VAL A 205 10.37 -3.72 -4.22
N ASP A 206 11.54 -3.13 -4.39
CA ASP A 206 12.81 -3.86 -4.37
C ASP A 206 13.09 -4.31 -2.94
N THR A 207 12.96 -5.62 -2.70
CA THR A 207 13.43 -6.22 -1.46
C THR A 207 14.78 -6.88 -1.71
N LEU A 208 15.81 -6.39 -1.01
CA LEU A 208 17.08 -7.09 -0.82
C LEU A 208 17.96 -7.29 -2.07
N GLY A 209 17.89 -6.39 -3.06
CA GLY A 209 18.82 -6.41 -4.20
C GLY A 209 18.71 -7.65 -5.08
N ALA A 210 17.56 -8.32 -5.05
CA ALA A 210 17.26 -9.39 -5.98
C ALA A 210 17.24 -8.82 -7.41
N SER A 211 18.10 -9.33 -8.29
CA SER A 211 18.24 -8.85 -9.67
C SER A 211 17.19 -9.44 -10.63
N SER A 212 16.21 -10.18 -10.13
CA SER A 212 15.18 -10.80 -10.97
C SER A 212 14.06 -9.81 -11.24
N THR A 213 13.93 -9.34 -12.47
CA THR A 213 12.75 -8.56 -12.88
C THR A 213 11.52 -9.48 -12.93
N PRO A 214 10.41 -9.13 -12.27
CA PRO A 214 9.17 -9.87 -12.41
C PRO A 214 8.69 -9.75 -13.87
N THR A 215 8.73 -10.86 -14.59
CA THR A 215 8.31 -10.90 -16.00
C THR A 215 6.95 -11.59 -16.11
N GLY A 216 6.14 -11.15 -17.08
CA GLY A 216 4.88 -11.81 -17.42
C GLY A 216 3.67 -11.47 -16.54
N CYS A 217 3.76 -10.52 -15.59
CA CYS A 217 2.59 -10.09 -14.82
C CYS A 217 1.47 -9.54 -15.73
N LEU A 218 1.82 -8.82 -16.81
CA LEU A 218 0.83 -8.31 -17.77
C LEU A 218 0.09 -9.44 -18.52
N ASP A 219 0.72 -10.61 -18.66
CA ASP A 219 0.09 -11.76 -19.33
C ASP A 219 -1.04 -12.37 -18.50
N ASP A 220 -1.15 -12.03 -17.22
CA ASP A 220 -2.26 -12.48 -16.38
C ASP A 220 -3.56 -11.75 -16.71
N PHE A 221 -3.52 -10.57 -17.32
CA PHE A 221 -4.67 -9.69 -17.43
C PHE A 221 -5.37 -9.72 -18.79
N ILE A 222 -6.70 -9.67 -18.77
CA ILE A 222 -7.57 -9.35 -19.89
C ILE A 222 -8.48 -8.20 -19.47
N VAL A 223 -8.18 -6.99 -19.96
CA VAL A 223 -8.77 -5.73 -19.49
C VAL A 223 -9.29 -4.88 -20.64
N PRO A 224 -10.41 -5.27 -21.29
CA PRO A 224 -10.89 -4.62 -22.52
C PRO A 224 -11.30 -3.15 -22.35
N ALA A 225 -11.66 -2.74 -21.13
CA ALA A 225 -12.02 -1.35 -20.83
C ALA A 225 -10.84 -0.46 -20.43
N LEU A 226 -9.60 -0.98 -20.42
CA LEU A 226 -8.44 -0.24 -19.92
C LEU A 226 -8.15 1.02 -20.75
N ARG A 227 -8.00 2.15 -20.07
CA ARG A 227 -7.68 3.46 -20.66
C ARG A 227 -6.36 4.00 -20.15
N ASN A 228 -6.05 3.78 -18.88
CA ASN A 228 -4.87 4.34 -18.23
C ASN A 228 -4.04 3.20 -17.66
N LEU A 229 -2.82 3.06 -18.17
CA LEU A 229 -1.85 2.07 -17.70
C LEU A 229 -0.64 2.78 -17.11
N GLN A 230 -0.30 2.47 -15.85
CA GLN A 230 0.97 2.81 -15.24
C GLN A 230 1.75 1.52 -14.99
N VAL A 231 2.99 1.46 -15.47
CA VAL A 231 3.81 0.24 -15.39
C VAL A 231 5.30 0.59 -15.28
N PRO A 232 6.08 -0.13 -14.45
CA PRO A 232 7.52 0.05 -14.41
C PRO A 232 8.18 -0.48 -15.67
N GLU A 233 9.24 0.16 -16.17
CA GLU A 233 9.97 -0.32 -17.36
C GLU A 233 10.53 -1.74 -17.14
N SER A 234 10.87 -2.07 -15.88
CA SER A 234 11.33 -3.40 -15.46
C SER A 234 10.34 -4.54 -15.74
N PHE A 235 9.03 -4.27 -15.80
CA PHE A 235 8.00 -5.27 -16.12
C PHE A 235 7.95 -5.64 -17.60
N LEU A 236 8.52 -4.78 -18.45
CA LEU A 236 8.44 -4.90 -19.89
C LEU A 236 9.68 -5.62 -20.47
N SER A 237 10.72 -5.77 -19.66
CA SER A 237 11.94 -6.51 -19.99
C SER A 237 11.63 -7.99 -20.29
N PRO A 238 12.30 -8.63 -21.27
CA PRO A 238 13.37 -8.09 -22.11
C PRO A 238 12.89 -7.39 -23.38
N ILE A 239 11.61 -7.53 -23.74
CA ILE A 239 11.07 -7.06 -25.02
C ILE A 239 10.04 -5.95 -24.78
N TYR A 240 10.54 -4.79 -24.34
CA TYR A 240 9.74 -3.70 -23.75
C TYR A 240 8.45 -3.37 -24.51
N ILE A 241 8.59 -2.95 -25.76
CA ILE A 241 7.48 -2.44 -26.58
C ILE A 241 6.58 -3.59 -27.06
N ASP A 242 7.16 -4.73 -27.41
CA ASP A 242 6.39 -5.86 -27.93
C ASP A 242 5.54 -6.51 -26.84
N THR A 243 6.02 -6.55 -25.60
CA THR A 243 5.25 -7.00 -24.43
C THR A 243 4.00 -6.12 -24.25
N LEU A 244 4.16 -4.79 -24.28
CA LEU A 244 3.01 -3.87 -24.21
C LEU A 244 2.07 -4.01 -25.41
N ALA A 245 2.61 -4.09 -26.63
CA ALA A 245 1.80 -4.23 -27.83
C ALA A 245 0.99 -5.53 -27.81
N SER A 246 1.61 -6.63 -27.37
CA SER A 246 0.96 -7.93 -27.19
C SER A 246 -0.13 -7.87 -26.12
N PHE A 247 0.14 -7.20 -24.99
CA PHE A 247 -0.85 -6.99 -23.93
C PHE A 247 -2.06 -6.17 -24.42
N VAL A 248 -1.84 -5.06 -25.14
CA VAL A 248 -2.91 -4.22 -25.69
C VAL A 248 -3.72 -5.00 -26.74
N ALA A 249 -3.05 -5.72 -27.63
CA ALA A 249 -3.71 -6.55 -28.64
C ALA A 249 -4.54 -7.67 -28.01
N LYS A 250 -4.00 -8.34 -26.99
CA LYS A 250 -4.68 -9.40 -26.24
C LYS A 250 -5.90 -8.89 -25.48
N SER A 251 -5.77 -7.74 -24.81
CA SER A 251 -6.88 -7.13 -24.06
C SER A 251 -7.91 -6.47 -24.97
N GLY A 252 -7.54 -6.10 -26.21
CA GLY A 252 -8.41 -5.36 -27.13
C GLY A 252 -8.76 -3.95 -26.65
N CYS A 253 -7.95 -3.39 -25.74
CA CYS A 253 -8.21 -2.11 -25.10
C CYS A 253 -7.73 -0.93 -25.96
N LYS A 254 -8.22 0.27 -25.64
CA LYS A 254 -7.83 1.53 -26.31
C LYS A 254 -7.18 2.46 -25.30
N LEU A 255 -5.87 2.28 -25.11
CA LEU A 255 -5.10 3.09 -24.18
C LEU A 255 -5.10 4.57 -24.57
N GLN A 256 -5.53 5.41 -23.62
CA GLN A 256 -5.51 6.86 -23.71
C GLN A 256 -4.24 7.41 -23.06
N GLU A 257 -3.82 6.83 -21.94
CA GLU A 257 -2.65 7.25 -21.17
C GLU A 257 -1.77 6.05 -20.82
N LEU A 258 -0.47 6.19 -21.07
CA LEU A 258 0.57 5.23 -20.71
C LEU A 258 1.64 5.95 -19.88
N ARG A 259 1.77 5.57 -18.62
CA ARG A 259 2.81 6.07 -17.71
C ARG A 259 3.86 5.00 -17.50
N ILE A 260 5.11 5.32 -17.83
CA ILE A 260 6.26 4.46 -17.56
C ILE A 260 7.00 4.99 -16.33
N THR A 261 7.16 4.13 -15.32
CA THR A 261 7.96 4.40 -14.12
C THR A 261 9.29 3.65 -14.19
N ASP A 262 10.25 4.00 -13.32
CA ASP A 262 11.53 3.27 -13.16
C ASP A 262 12.29 3.09 -14.49
N ARG A 263 12.67 4.23 -15.09
CA ARG A 263 13.21 4.26 -16.45
C ARG A 263 14.62 3.69 -16.51
N ALA A 264 14.80 2.63 -17.30
CA ALA A 264 16.06 1.92 -17.44
C ALA A 264 16.80 2.20 -18.77
N SER A 265 16.11 2.22 -19.91
CA SER A 265 16.83 2.12 -21.20
C SER A 265 16.13 2.64 -22.45
N VAL A 266 14.80 2.58 -22.54
CA VAL A 266 14.09 2.84 -23.80
C VAL A 266 13.82 4.35 -23.98
N SER A 267 14.01 4.82 -25.22
CA SER A 267 13.71 6.20 -25.57
C SER A 267 12.20 6.45 -25.61
N GLU A 268 11.78 7.63 -25.20
CA GLU A 268 10.39 8.07 -25.27
C GLU A 268 9.83 8.03 -26.70
N GLU A 269 10.66 8.36 -27.69
CA GLU A 269 10.29 8.32 -29.10
C GLU A 269 9.86 6.91 -29.55
N SER A 270 10.49 5.87 -29.02
CA SER A 270 10.15 4.49 -29.34
C SER A 270 8.73 4.14 -28.88
N TYR A 271 8.33 4.56 -27.67
CA TYR A 271 6.97 4.36 -27.16
C TYR A 271 5.95 5.17 -27.95
N ARG A 272 6.24 6.45 -28.24
CA ARG A 272 5.34 7.32 -29.03
C ARG A 272 5.14 6.78 -30.45
N LYS A 273 6.16 6.18 -31.05
CA LYS A 273 6.06 5.54 -32.37
C LYS A 273 5.19 4.30 -32.35
N ALA A 274 5.29 3.49 -31.30
CA ALA A 274 4.50 2.27 -31.15
C ALA A 274 3.02 2.56 -30.78
N PHE A 275 2.77 3.63 -30.02
CA PHE A 275 1.45 4.01 -29.53
C PHE A 275 1.10 5.46 -29.92
N PRO A 276 0.89 5.74 -31.23
CA PRO A 276 0.73 7.12 -31.73
C PRO A 276 -0.55 7.82 -31.24
N SER A 277 -1.57 7.07 -30.81
CA SER A 277 -2.82 7.60 -30.28
C SER A 277 -2.85 7.72 -28.75
N THR A 278 -1.79 7.30 -28.07
CA THR A 278 -1.73 7.24 -26.60
C THR A 278 -0.84 8.35 -26.07
N HIS A 279 -1.28 9.04 -25.03
CA HIS A 279 -0.44 9.99 -24.31
C HIS A 279 0.58 9.23 -23.47
N VAL A 280 1.85 9.28 -23.87
CA VAL A 280 2.95 8.64 -23.15
C VAL A 280 3.63 9.66 -22.24
N SER A 281 3.78 9.35 -20.96
CA SER A 281 4.54 10.15 -20.00
C SER A 281 5.47 9.29 -19.16
N PHE A 282 6.54 9.90 -18.65
CA PHE A 282 7.55 9.27 -17.82
C PHE A 282 7.53 9.91 -16.44
N GLU A 283 7.58 9.09 -15.40
CA GLU A 283 7.74 9.53 -14.02
C GLU A 283 9.15 9.13 -13.58
N GLU A 284 9.93 10.12 -13.12
CA GLU A 284 11.30 9.96 -12.62
C GLU A 284 11.34 9.44 -11.19
#